data_AF-A0AAD4GKU3-F1
#
_entry.id   AF-A0AAD4GKU3-F1
#
_cell.length_a   1.000
_cell.length_b   1.000
_cell.length_c   1.000
_cell.angle_alpha   90.00
_cell.angle_beta   90.00
_cell.angle_gamma   90.00
#
_symmetry.space_group_name_H-M   'P 1'
#
loop_
_entity.id
_entity.type
_entity.pdbx_description
1 polymer ?
#
loop_
_entity_poly.entity_id
_entity_poly.type
_entity_poly.pdbx_seq_one_letter_code
_entity_poly.pdbx_strand_id
1 'polypeptide(L)'
;MLFYLQSLVLLVARRAAGDTPEDRTPASLSFSTAERDARAWAGVGDLVDSMIEGRVVLEKIKVLENRIKYQIDKLVRIADDAPKNVTDDPLAFRPNPQNLVDNDQAPNAASDAEGNEEADNRWH
;
A
#
# COMPACT_ATOMS: atom_id res chain seq x y z
N MET A 1 3.65 5.69 15.45
CA MET A 1 3.03 5.93 16.78
C MET A 1 3.70 7.03 17.60
N LEU A 2 5.03 7.05 17.75
CA LEU A 2 5.73 8.05 18.57
C LEU A 2 5.42 9.51 18.16
N PHE A 3 5.50 9.82 16.86
CA PHE A 3 5.17 11.15 16.32
C PHE A 3 3.70 11.56 16.54
N TYR A 4 2.77 10.60 16.56
CA TYR A 4 1.36 10.87 16.83
C TYR A 4 1.14 11.23 18.30
N LEU A 5 1.77 10.50 19.21
CA LEU A 5 1.72 10.81 20.64
C LEU A 5 2.38 12.17 20.94
N GLN A 6 3.52 12.45 20.32
CA GLN A 6 4.22 13.73 20.48
C GLN A 6 3.38 14.91 19.97
N SER A 7 2.77 14.80 18.79
CA SER A 7 1.89 15.86 18.26
C SER A 7 0.63 16.05 19.10
N LEU A 8 0.04 14.97 19.64
CA LEU A 8 -1.08 15.05 20.57
C LEU A 8 -0.72 15.81 21.85
N VAL A 9 0.43 15.48 22.45
CA VAL A 9 0.92 16.15 23.67
C VAL A 9 1.17 17.64 23.40
N LEU A 10 1.79 17.98 22.27
CA LEU A 10 2.02 19.38 21.89
C LEU A 10 0.71 20.14 21.66
N LEU A 11 -0.30 19.51 21.04
CA LEU A 11 -1.61 20.12 20.85
C LEU A 11 -2.31 20.40 22.19
N VAL A 12 -2.29 19.43 23.11
CA VAL A 12 -2.89 19.59 24.44
C VAL A 12 -2.16 20.69 25.23
N ALA A 13 -0.84 20.74 25.18
CA ALA A 13 -0.06 21.78 25.85
C ALA A 13 -0.39 23.18 25.31
N ARG A 14 -0.46 23.34 23.98
CA ARG A 14 -0.86 24.61 23.35
C ARG A 14 -2.29 25.01 23.67
N ARG A 15 -3.21 24.04 23.69
CA ARG A 15 -4.60 24.29 24.08
C ARG A 15 -4.71 24.71 25.54
N ALA A 16 -3.95 24.10 26.44
CA ALA A 16 -3.87 24.48 27.85
C ALA A 16 -3.25 25.87 28.05
N ALA A 17 -2.34 26.28 27.17
CA ALA A 17 -1.76 27.63 27.13
C ALA A 17 -2.72 28.71 26.59
N GLY A 18 -3.90 28.32 26.07
CA GLY A 18 -4.92 29.23 25.57
C GLY A 18 -4.90 29.44 24.05
N ASP A 19 -4.02 28.76 23.32
CA ASP A 19 -3.98 28.86 21.86
C ASP A 19 -5.29 28.33 21.23
N THR A 20 -5.83 29.06 20.26
CA THR A 20 -6.98 28.65 19.45
C THR A 20 -6.50 28.10 18.10
N PRO A 21 -7.04 26.96 17.62
CA PRO A 21 -6.64 26.33 16.36
C PRO A 21 -7.35 26.93 15.14
N GLU A 22 -7.75 28.20 15.21
CA GLU A 22 -8.51 28.89 14.16
C GLU A 22 -7.62 29.34 13.01
N ASP A 23 -6.37 29.72 13.30
CA ASP A 23 -5.40 30.05 12.27
C ASP A 23 -4.86 28.77 11.61
N ARG A 24 -5.24 28.58 10.34
CA ARG A 24 -4.93 27.40 9.53
C ARG A 24 -4.43 27.84 8.17
N THR A 25 -3.25 27.35 7.81
CA THR A 25 -2.70 27.55 6.47
C THR A 25 -3.37 26.56 5.53
N PRO A 26 -4.04 27.02 4.44
CA PRO A 26 -4.64 26.10 3.47
C PRO A 26 -3.57 25.23 2.81
N ALA A 27 -3.92 23.98 2.51
CA ALA A 27 -3.00 23.08 1.82
C ALA A 27 -2.68 23.61 0.41
N SER A 28 -1.39 23.72 0.10
CA SER A 28 -0.90 24.12 -1.23
C SER A 28 -1.15 23.05 -2.29
N LEU A 29 -1.14 21.78 -1.88
CA LEU A 29 -1.29 20.60 -2.74
C LEU A 29 -2.21 19.56 -2.13
N SER A 30 -2.85 18.77 -3.00
CA SER A 30 -3.66 17.60 -2.61
C SER A 30 -2.83 16.58 -1.85
N PHE A 31 -3.45 15.93 -0.87
CA PHE A 31 -2.82 14.89 -0.06
C PHE A 31 -2.25 13.72 -0.87
N SER A 32 -2.79 13.45 -2.07
CA SER A 32 -2.35 12.36 -2.96
C SER A 32 -1.09 12.67 -3.77
N THR A 33 -0.60 13.90 -3.76
CA THR A 33 0.56 14.30 -4.58
C THR A 33 1.86 13.78 -3.97
N ALA A 34 2.66 13.04 -4.74
CA ALA A 34 3.88 12.38 -4.25
C ALA A 34 4.98 13.38 -3.81
N GLU A 35 5.10 14.51 -4.50
CA GLU A 35 6.08 15.57 -4.19
C GLU A 35 5.54 16.60 -3.18
N ARG A 36 4.48 16.26 -2.43
CA ARG A 36 3.90 17.17 -1.45
C ARG A 36 4.80 17.28 -0.23
N ASP A 37 5.29 18.49 0.02
CA ASP A 37 6.00 18.82 1.25
C ASP A 37 5.10 18.71 2.49
N ALA A 38 5.73 18.50 3.64
CA ALA A 38 5.04 18.60 4.93
C ALA A 38 4.46 20.01 5.09
N ARG A 39 3.23 20.12 5.61
CA ARG A 39 2.65 21.44 5.92
C ARG A 39 3.56 22.19 6.88
N ALA A 40 3.74 23.48 6.63
CA ALA A 40 4.49 24.36 7.51
C ALA A 40 3.86 24.41 8.92
N TRP A 41 4.70 24.46 9.96
CA TRP A 41 4.25 24.51 11.36
C TRP A 41 4.04 25.96 11.84
N ALA A 42 3.30 26.75 11.06
CA ALA A 42 3.12 28.17 11.36
C ALA A 42 2.12 28.38 12.51
N GLY A 43 0.99 27.65 12.50
CA GLY A 43 -0.09 27.80 13.49
C GLY A 43 -0.48 26.50 14.20
N VAL A 44 -1.21 26.63 15.32
CA VAL A 44 -1.76 25.48 16.08
C VAL A 44 -2.78 24.70 15.25
N GLY A 45 -3.50 25.38 14.35
CA GLY A 45 -4.38 24.74 13.38
C GLY A 45 -3.64 23.81 12.42
N ASP A 46 -2.42 24.17 12.02
CA ASP A 46 -1.59 23.32 11.14
C ASP A 46 -1.13 22.03 11.86
N LEU A 47 -0.93 22.07 13.18
CA LEU A 47 -0.65 20.86 13.97
C LEU A 47 -1.85 19.90 13.98
N VAL A 48 -3.07 20.41 14.08
CA VAL A 48 -4.30 19.60 14.01
C VAL A 48 -4.41 18.93 12.65
N ASP A 49 -4.21 19.70 11.58
CA ASP A 49 -4.30 19.19 10.22
C ASP A 49 -3.21 18.14 9.93
N SER A 50 -1.98 18.35 10.41
CA SER A 50 -0.90 17.36 10.31
C SER A 50 -1.24 16.06 11.06
N MET A 51 -1.90 16.16 12.22
CA MET A 51 -2.32 15.00 12.99
C MET A 51 -3.43 14.20 12.29
N ILE A 52 -4.39 14.89 11.67
CA ILE A 52 -5.43 14.26 10.85
C ILE A 52 -4.81 13.52 9.68
N GLU A 53 -3.89 14.15 8.96
CA GLU A 53 -3.14 13.53 7.87
C GLU A 53 -2.36 12.29 8.34
N GLY A 54 -1.63 12.42 9.44
CA GLY A 54 -0.90 11.31 10.05
C GLY A 54 -1.80 10.13 10.39
N ARG A 55 -3.03 10.39 10.86
CA ARG A 55 -4.03 9.34 11.11
C ARG A 55 -4.43 8.62 9.82
N VAL A 56 -4.71 9.36 8.75
CA VAL A 56 -5.06 8.79 7.45
C VAL A 56 -3.92 7.91 6.91
N VAL A 57 -2.66 8.37 7.02
CA VAL A 57 -1.49 7.58 6.64
C VAL A 57 -1.44 6.26 7.43
N LEU A 58 -1.59 6.31 8.75
CA LEU A 58 -1.54 5.12 9.59
C LEU A 58 -2.65 4.10 9.23
N GLU A 59 -3.85 4.58 8.91
CA GLU A 59 -4.95 3.72 8.45
C GLU A 59 -4.61 3.04 7.11
N LYS A 60 -3.98 3.76 6.17
CA LYS A 60 -3.55 3.18 4.89
C LYS A 60 -2.39 2.20 5.04
N ILE A 61 -1.42 2.50 5.89
CA ILE A 61 -0.28 1.61 6.18
C ILE A 61 -0.79 0.26 6.70
N LYS A 62 -1.78 0.24 7.58
CA LYS A 62 -2.35 -1.01 8.11
C LYS A 62 -2.89 -1.95 7.01
N VAL A 63 -3.51 -1.38 5.97
CA VAL A 63 -4.01 -2.18 4.82
C VAL A 63 -2.84 -2.70 3.99
N LEU A 64 -1.82 -1.87 3.75
CA LEU A 64 -0.64 -2.25 2.98
C LEU A 64 0.17 -3.34 3.69
N GLU A 65 0.30 -3.29 5.01
CA GLU A 65 1.00 -4.28 5.82
C GLU A 65 0.43 -5.68 5.60
N ASN A 66 -0.90 -5.83 5.62
CA ASN A 66 -1.57 -7.11 5.35
C ASN A 66 -1.30 -7.62 3.93
N ARG A 67 -1.30 -6.73 2.94
CA ARG A 67 -1.02 -7.08 1.53
C ARG A 67 0.42 -7.53 1.33
N ILE A 68 1.37 -6.81 1.93
CA ILE A 68 2.80 -7.14 1.86
C ILE A 68 3.07 -8.48 2.56
N LYS A 69 2.48 -8.69 3.74
CA LYS A 69 2.58 -9.98 4.44
C LYS A 69 2.08 -11.12 3.57
N TYR A 70 0.91 -10.96 2.95
CA TYR A 70 0.37 -11.97 2.04
C TYR A 70 1.31 -12.25 0.85
N GLN A 71 1.87 -11.20 0.24
CA GLN A 71 2.83 -11.35 -0.86
C GLN A 71 4.09 -12.10 -0.43
N ILE A 72 4.64 -11.78 0.76
CA ILE A 72 5.78 -12.49 1.34
C ILE A 72 5.42 -13.96 1.58
N ASP A 73 4.31 -14.24 2.26
CA ASP A 73 3.87 -15.61 2.56
C ASP A 73 3.67 -16.43 1.29
N LYS A 74 3.11 -15.82 0.23
CA LYS A 74 2.95 -16.46 -1.08
C LYS A 74 4.31 -16.79 -1.71
N LEU A 75 5.24 -15.85 -1.72
CA LEU A 75 6.57 -16.05 -2.29
C LEU A 75 7.37 -17.10 -1.51
N VAL A 76 7.25 -17.15 -0.19
CA VAL A 76 7.86 -18.18 0.65
C VAL A 76 7.30 -19.56 0.31
N ARG A 77 5.96 -19.70 0.20
CA ARG A 77 5.35 -20.98 -0.22
C ARG A 77 5.82 -21.42 -1.60
N ILE A 78 5.87 -20.50 -2.57
CA ILE A 78 6.38 -20.82 -3.91
C ILE A 78 7.84 -21.28 -3.86
N ALA A 79 8.68 -20.69 -3.00
CA ALA A 79 10.06 -21.10 -2.85
C ALA A 79 10.22 -22.45 -2.12
N ASP A 80 9.35 -22.76 -1.14
CA ASP A 80 9.34 -24.04 -0.43
C ASP A 80 8.78 -25.19 -1.30
N ASP A 81 7.74 -24.90 -2.08
CA ASP A 81 7.10 -25.80 -3.05
C ASP A 81 7.88 -25.90 -4.37
N ALA A 82 8.85 -25.00 -4.60
CA ALA A 82 9.74 -25.08 -5.75
C ALA A 82 10.40 -26.47 -5.73
N PRO A 83 10.35 -27.22 -6.84
CA PRO A 83 10.77 -28.61 -6.83
C PRO A 83 12.25 -28.71 -6.47
N LYS A 84 12.53 -29.10 -5.23
CA LYS A 84 13.83 -29.62 -4.78
C LYS A 84 14.27 -30.85 -5.59
N ASN A 85 13.36 -31.39 -6.42
CA ASN A 85 13.52 -32.59 -7.20
C ASN A 85 14.08 -32.36 -8.63
N VAL A 86 14.31 -31.12 -9.09
CA VAL A 86 14.92 -30.92 -10.42
C VAL A 86 16.38 -31.38 -10.44
N THR A 87 17.05 -31.41 -9.29
CA THR A 87 18.41 -31.95 -9.16
C THR A 87 18.45 -33.48 -9.06
N ASP A 88 17.37 -34.11 -8.59
CA ASP A 88 17.32 -35.58 -8.36
C ASP A 88 16.52 -36.34 -9.43
N ASP A 89 15.85 -35.66 -10.36
CA ASP A 89 15.18 -36.28 -11.50
C ASP A 89 15.99 -36.12 -12.80
N PRO A 90 16.77 -37.13 -13.23
CA PRO A 90 17.53 -37.09 -14.47
C PRO A 90 16.65 -37.02 -15.75
N LEU A 91 15.32 -37.09 -15.63
CA LEU A 91 14.37 -36.92 -16.74
C LEU A 91 13.77 -35.50 -16.81
N ALA A 92 14.06 -34.61 -15.85
CA ALA A 92 13.52 -33.24 -15.82
C ALA A 92 14.01 -32.34 -16.99
N PHE A 93 15.11 -32.72 -17.65
CA PHE A 93 15.67 -32.00 -18.80
C PHE A 93 15.29 -32.61 -20.15
N ARG A 94 14.19 -33.37 -20.24
CA ARG A 94 13.69 -33.79 -21.54
C ARG A 94 13.24 -32.55 -22.32
N PRO A 95 13.82 -32.28 -23.51
CA PRO A 95 13.34 -31.20 -24.36
C PRO A 95 11.85 -31.42 -24.62
N ASN A 96 11.01 -30.42 -24.36
CA ASN A 96 9.62 -30.43 -24.77
C ASN A 96 9.52 -29.85 -26.19
N PRO A 97 9.48 -30.67 -27.25
CA PRO A 97 9.46 -30.18 -28.62
C PRO A 97 8.19 -29.38 -28.95
N GLN A 98 7.13 -29.46 -28.14
CA GLN A 98 5.92 -28.64 -28.31
C GLN A 98 6.19 -27.15 -28.06
N ASN A 99 7.10 -26.81 -27.14
CA ASN A 99 7.48 -25.40 -26.87
C ASN A 99 8.19 -24.72 -28.04
N LEU A 100 8.67 -25.49 -29.02
CA LEU A 100 9.31 -24.97 -30.22
C LEU A 100 8.30 -24.62 -31.31
N VAL A 101 7.10 -25.23 -31.27
CA VAL A 101 6.08 -25.08 -32.32
C VAL A 101 5.17 -23.88 -32.06
N ASP A 102 4.95 -23.51 -30.79
CA ASP A 102 4.15 -22.33 -30.42
C ASP A 102 4.90 -20.99 -30.57
N ASN A 103 6.23 -21.00 -30.72
CA ASN A 103 7.02 -19.76 -30.76
C ASN A 103 7.19 -19.20 -32.18
N ASP A 104 6.83 -19.94 -33.23
CA ASP A 104 6.83 -19.44 -34.61
C ASP A 104 5.53 -18.68 -34.96
N GLN A 105 4.61 -18.54 -34.00
CA GLN A 105 3.36 -17.81 -34.19
C GLN A 105 2.93 -17.06 -32.93
N ALA A 106 3.63 -15.99 -32.59
CA ALA A 106 3.18 -15.02 -31.59
C ALA A 106 3.03 -13.60 -32.21
N PRO A 107 2.07 -12.76 -31.77
CA PRO A 107 1.01 -12.99 -30.77
C PRO A 107 -0.41 -12.64 -31.30
N ASN A 108 -1.41 -13.47 -31.02
CA ASN A 108 -2.80 -13.01 -30.96
C ASN A 108 -3.63 -13.83 -29.95
N ALA A 109 -4.00 -13.14 -28.87
CA ALA A 109 -5.15 -13.34 -27.99
C ALA A 109 -5.23 -14.61 -27.11
N ALA A 110 -5.00 -14.40 -25.81
CA ALA A 110 -5.82 -15.00 -24.76
C ALA A 110 -6.22 -13.89 -23.77
N SER A 111 -7.34 -13.26 -24.07
CA SER A 111 -8.10 -12.43 -23.14
C SER A 111 -8.95 -13.36 -22.26
N ASP A 112 -8.46 -13.68 -21.07
CA ASP A 112 -9.31 -14.29 -20.04
C ASP A 112 -10.00 -13.19 -19.26
N ALA A 113 -11.25 -12.95 -19.68
CA ALA A 113 -12.23 -12.22 -18.91
C ALA A 113 -12.73 -13.10 -17.76
N GLU A 114 -12.35 -12.77 -16.52
CA GLU A 114 -13.13 -13.15 -15.35
C GLU A 114 -13.75 -11.89 -14.75
N GLY A 115 -15.05 -11.75 -14.99
CA GLY A 115 -15.89 -10.78 -14.31
C GLY A 115 -16.08 -11.18 -12.85
N ASN A 116 -15.87 -10.22 -11.95
CA ASN A 116 -16.45 -10.27 -10.62
C ASN A 116 -17.17 -8.93 -10.38
N GLU A 117 -18.41 -8.85 -10.88
CA GLU A 117 -19.40 -7.90 -10.40
C GLU A 117 -19.89 -8.40 -9.03
N GLU A 118 -19.51 -7.70 -7.97
CA GLU A 118 -20.40 -7.49 -6.81
C GLU A 118 -19.88 -6.33 -5.96
N ALA A 119 -20.18 -5.13 -6.45
CA ALA A 119 -20.45 -3.99 -5.58
C ALA A 119 -21.88 -4.16 -5.05
N ASP A 120 -22.05 -4.81 -3.89
CA ASP A 120 -23.27 -4.67 -3.10
C ASP A 120 -23.04 -3.65 -1.98
N ASN A 121 -23.64 -2.50 -2.20
CA ASN A 121 -23.82 -1.43 -1.24
C ASN A 121 -24.68 -1.92 -0.07
N ARG A 122 -24.07 -2.17 1.09
CA ARG A 122 -24.82 -2.29 2.34
C ARG A 122 -24.66 -1.04 3.22
N TRP A 123 -25.31 0.03 2.76
CA TRP A 123 -25.80 1.12 3.61
C TRP A 123 -27.23 1.46 3.16
N HIS A 124 -28.20 1.00 3.94
CA HIS A 124 -29.48 1.65 4.18
C HIS A 124 -29.67 1.74 5.68
#